data_AF-A0A2E4HNU3-F1
#
_entry.id   AF-A0A2E4HNU3-F1
#
_cell.length_a   1.000
_cell.length_b   1.000
_cell.length_c   1.000
_cell.angle_alpha   90.00
_cell.angle_beta   90.00
_cell.angle_gamma   90.00
#
_symmetry.space_group_name_H-M   'P 1'
#
loop_
_entity.id
_entity.type
_entity.pdbx_description
1 polymer ?
#
loop_
_entity_poly.entity_id
_entity_poly.type
_entity_poly.pdbx_seq_one_letter_code
_entity_poly.pdbx_strand_id
1 'polypeptide(L)' 'MLNPYEERAGMLLKTKKKELRELKKKILTETGFFGKRKLKNEIKNTTEDIEYLKNDIFLYRRGVAWNKKKSLKTIRK' A
#
# COMPACT_ATOMS: atom_id res chain seq x y z
N MET A 1 -5.73 -16.25 12.20
CA MET A 1 -5.74 -16.24 10.72
C MET A 1 -5.78 -14.78 10.27
N LEU A 2 -4.79 -14.33 9.51
CA LEU A 2 -4.84 -13.02 8.85
C LEU A 2 -5.98 -13.04 7.83
N ASN A 3 -6.68 -11.92 7.68
CA ASN A 3 -7.76 -11.84 6.71
C ASN A 3 -7.18 -11.94 5.28
N PRO A 4 -7.80 -12.69 4.34
CA PRO A 4 -7.32 -12.81 2.96
C PRO A 4 -7.01 -11.47 2.28
N TYR A 5 -7.74 -10.42 2.62
CA TYR A 5 -7.49 -9.06 2.13
C TYR A 5 -6.18 -8.47 2.70
N GLU A 6 -5.94 -8.57 4.02
CA GLU A 6 -4.72 -8.06 4.65
C GLU A 6 -3.46 -8.77 4.15
N GLU A 7 -3.58 -10.07 3.85
CA GLU A 7 -2.47 -10.85 3.31
C GLU A 7 -2.11 -10.40 1.88
N ARG A 8 -3.11 -10.24 1.00
CA ARG A 8 -2.90 -9.73 -0.37
C ARG A 8 -2.39 -8.30 -0.38
N ALA A 9 -3.00 -7.41 0.41
CA ALA A 9 -2.57 -6.02 0.51
C ALA A 9 -1.16 -5.91 1.11
N GLY A 10 -0.82 -6.76 2.10
CA GLY A 10 0.51 -6.87 2.67
C GLY A 10 1.57 -7.34 1.66
N MET A 11 1.23 -8.33 0.82
CA MET A 11 2.09 -8.78 -0.29
C MET A 11 2.31 -7.66 -1.31
N LEU A 12 1.25 -6.99 -1.74
CA LEU A 12 1.33 -5.86 -2.67
C LEU A 12 2.19 -4.72 -2.12
N LEU A 13 2.04 -4.38 -0.84
CA LEU A 13 2.85 -3.37 -0.15
C LEU A 13 4.33 -3.74 -0.13
N LYS A 14 4.67 -5.03 0.09
CA LYS A 14 6.06 -5.51 0.03
C LYS A 14 6.64 -5.35 -1.37
N THR A 15 5.89 -5.73 -2.40
CA THR A 15 6.29 -5.58 -3.80
C THR A 15 6.55 -4.12 -4.16
N LYS A 16 5.62 -3.22 -3.82
CA LYS A 16 5.76 -1.77 -4.08
C LYS A 16 6.96 -1.16 -3.35
N LYS A 17 7.24 -1.58 -2.11
CA LYS A 17 8.45 -1.17 -1.39
C LYS A 17 9.73 -1.65 -2.06
N LYS A 18 9.73 -2.85 -2.65
CA LYS A 18 10.88 -3.37 -3.41
C LYS A 18 11.09 -2.56 -4.68
N GLU A 19 10.02 -2.32 -5.43
CA GLU A 19 10.01 -1.47 -6.63
C GLU A 19 10.57 -0.06 -6.34
N LEU A 20 10.11 0.58 -5.27
CA LEU A 20 10.63 1.90 -4.86
C LEU A 20 12.15 1.88 -4.58
N ARG A 21 12.66 0.80 -3.96
CA ARG A 21 14.11 0.67 -3.70
C ARG A 21 14.90 0.53 -5.00
N GLU A 22 14.38 -0.22 -5.96
CA GLU A 22 15.02 -0.39 -7.27
C GLU A 22 15.03 0.92 -8.07
N LEU A 23 13.91 1.65 -8.07
CA LEU A 23 13.83 2.98 -8.69
C LEU A 23 14.81 3.97 -8.08
N LYS A 24 14.94 3.97 -6.74
CA LYS A 24 15.93 4.79 -6.02
C LYS A 24 17.38 4.40 -6.33
N LYS A 25 17.65 3.14 -6.68
CA LYS A 25 18.98 2.73 -7.16
C LYS A 25 19.21 3.21 -8.60
N LYS A 26 18.22 3.01 -9.49
CA LYS A 26 18.29 3.42 -10.90
C LYS A 26 18.54 4.92 -11.06
N ILE A 27 17.91 5.77 -10.24
CA ILE A 27 18.11 7.22 -10.34
C ILE A 27 19.53 7.68 -9.97
N LEU A 28 20.25 6.91 -9.15
CA LEU A 28 21.65 7.20 -8.79
C LEU A 28 22.61 6.92 -9.96
N THR A 29 22.29 5.90 -10.78
CA THR A 29 23.09 5.51 -11.95
C THR A 29 22.69 6.23 -13.23
N GLU A 30 21.49 6.80 -13.28
CA GLU A 30 21.00 7.54 -14.44
C GLU A 30 21.75 8.87 -14.59
N THR A 31 22.30 9.14 -15.77
CA THR A 31 23.03 10.37 -16.08
C THR A 31 22.22 11.34 -16.95
N GLY A 32 21.18 10.85 -17.65
CA GLY A 32 20.33 11.65 -18.53
C GLY A 32 19.30 12.52 -17.79
N PHE A 33 19.10 13.76 -18.26
CA PHE A 33 18.15 14.72 -17.67
C PHE A 33 16.70 14.23 -17.73
N PHE A 34 16.25 13.75 -18.89
CA PHE A 34 14.89 13.22 -19.06
C PHE A 34 14.67 11.90 -18.31
N GLY A 35 15.69 11.01 -18.30
CA GLY A 35 15.67 9.76 -17.52
C GLY A 35 15.51 10.04 -16.02
N LYS A 36 16.29 10.98 -15.47
CA LYS A 36 16.15 11.42 -14.07
C LYS A 36 14.78 11.99 -13.77
N ARG A 37 14.21 12.80 -14.66
CA ARG A 37 12.87 13.40 -14.47
C ARG A 37 11.78 12.32 -14.43
N LYS A 38 11.84 11.35 -15.36
CA LYS A 38 10.90 10.22 -15.39
C LYS A 38 11.01 9.38 -14.12
N LEU A 39 12.23 9.02 -13.72
CA LEU A 39 12.48 8.24 -12.49
C LEU A 39 12.02 9.00 -11.23
N LYS A 40 12.20 10.32 -11.16
CA LYS A 40 11.65 11.12 -10.04
C LYS A 40 10.13 11.01 -9.96
N ASN A 41 9.43 11.10 -11.08
CA ASN A 41 7.98 10.97 -11.13
C ASN A 41 7.53 9.56 -10.73
N GLU A 42 8.19 8.52 -11.23
CA GLU A 42 7.90 7.12 -10.86
C GLU A 42 8.14 6.86 -9.37
N ILE A 43 9.21 7.40 -8.79
CA ILE A 43 9.50 7.35 -7.35
C ILE A 43 8.39 8.03 -6.56
N LYS A 44 7.93 9.21 -7.00
CA LYS A 44 6.85 9.95 -6.36
C LYS A 44 5.55 9.14 -6.36
N ASN A 45 5.11 8.69 -7.53
CA ASN A 45 3.89 7.90 -7.68
C ASN A 45 3.93 6.61 -6.84
N THR A 46 5.05 5.88 -6.88
CA THR A 46 5.21 4.65 -6.09
C THR A 46 5.21 4.94 -4.58
N THR A 47 5.67 6.11 -4.16
CA THR A 47 5.62 6.53 -2.76
C THR A 47 4.18 6.81 -2.31
N GLU A 48 3.41 7.51 -3.15
CA GLU A 48 1.99 7.77 -2.94
C GLU A 48 1.18 6.47 -2.89
N ASP A 49 1.43 5.52 -3.80
CA ASP A 49 0.82 4.18 -3.80
C ASP A 49 1.06 3.44 -2.47
N ILE A 50 2.30 3.49 -1.96
CA ILE A 50 2.67 2.85 -0.69
C ILE A 50 1.90 3.49 0.48
N GLU A 51 1.76 4.81 0.47
CA GLU A 51 1.05 5.55 1.50
C GLU A 51 -0.45 5.24 1.48
N TYR A 52 -1.05 5.22 0.29
CA TYR A 52 -2.43 4.83 0.08
C TYR A 52 -2.70 3.40 0.60
N LEU A 53 -1.86 2.43 0.21
CA LEU A 53 -2.00 1.05 0.67
C LEU A 53 -1.85 0.89 2.18
N LYS A 54 -0.97 1.66 2.82
CA LYS A 54 -0.85 1.65 4.29
C LYS A 54 -2.13 2.17 4.95
N ASN A 55 -2.69 3.25 4.41
CA ASN A 55 -3.91 3.86 4.95
C ASN A 55 -5.12 2.94 4.75
N ASP A 56 -5.25 2.33 3.58
CA ASP A 56 -6.32 1.39 3.25
C ASP A 56 -6.31 0.17 4.19
N ILE A 57 -5.14 -0.45 4.39
CA ILE A 57 -4.96 -1.54 5.38
C ILE A 57 -5.32 -1.08 6.80
N PHE A 58 -4.94 0.14 7.18
CA PHE A 58 -5.26 0.68 8.51
C PHE A 58 -6.76 0.88 8.71
N LEU A 59 -7.43 1.51 7.73
CA LEU A 59 -8.88 1.73 7.74
C LEU A 59 -9.63 0.40 7.75
N TYR A 60 -9.20 -0.58 6.96
CA TYR A 60 -9.74 -1.92 6.96
C TYR A 60 -9.67 -2.58 8.33
N ARG A 61 -8.49 -2.58 8.97
CA ARG A 61 -8.29 -3.13 10.31
C ARG A 61 -9.20 -2.46 11.33
N ARG A 62 -9.35 -1.14 11.24
CA ARG A 62 -10.26 -0.37 12.09
C ARG A 62 -11.72 -0.75 11.84
N GLY A 63 -12.17 -0.82 10.60
CA GLY A 63 -13.54 -1.21 10.23
C GLY A 63 -13.90 -2.62 10.71
N VAL A 64 -13.01 -3.59 10.51
CA VAL A 64 -13.18 -4.96 11.02
C VAL A 64 -13.29 -4.98 12.55
N ALA A 65 -12.44 -4.22 13.25
CA ALA A 65 -12.50 -4.12 14.71
C ALA A 65 -13.82 -3.48 15.20
N TRP A 66 -14.33 -2.49 14.48
CA TRP A 66 -15.63 -1.86 14.77
C TRP A 66 -16.80 -2.83 14.55
N ASN A 67 -16.80 -3.59 13.45
CA ASN A 67 -17.83 -4.60 13.20
C ASN A 67 -17.83 -5.72 14.24
N LYS A 68 -16.66 -6.12 14.76
CA LYS A 68 -16.58 -7.12 15.86
C LYS A 68 -17.19 -6.63 17.18
N LYS A 69 -17.12 -5.32 17.46
CA LYS A 69 -17.68 -4.73 18.70
C LYS A 69 -19.19 -4.49 18.63
N LYS A 70 -19.73 -4.28 17.42
CA LYS A 70 -21.17 -4.08 17.23
C LYS A 70 -21.88 -5.43 17.33
N SER A 71 -22.57 -5.69 18.44
CA SER A 71 -23.47 -6.84 18.54
C SER A 71 -24.48 -6.78 17.39
N LEU A 72 -24.51 -7.79 16.53
CA LEU A 72 -25.53 -7.91 15.50
C LEU A 72 -26.88 -7.94 16.21
N LYS A 73 -27.73 -6.92 15.99
CA LYS A 73 -29.12 -6.97 16.46
C LYS A 73 -29.76 -8.16 15.75
N THR A 74 -30.06 -9.21 16.50
CA THR A 74 -30.82 -10.35 16.00
C THR A 74 -32.19 -9.84 15.60
N ILE A 75 -32.44 -9.74 14.29
CA ILE A 75 -33.78 -9.50 13.77
C ILE A 75 -34.54 -10.81 14.02
N ARG A 76 -35.38 -10.86 15.05
CA ARG A 76 -36.32 -11.97 15.23
C ARG A 76 -37.35 -11.87 14.09
N LYS A 77 -37.52 -12.97 13.36
CA LYS A 77 -38.61 -13.16 12.39
C LYS A 77 -39.94 -13.27 13.12
#